data_AF-A0A7J2VWJ7-F1
#
_entry.id   AF-A0A7J2VWJ7-F1
#
_cell.length_a   1.000
_cell.length_b   1.000
_cell.length_c   1.000
_cell.angle_alpha   90.00
_cell.angle_beta   90.00
_cell.angle_gamma   90.00
#
_symmetry.space_group_name_H-M   'P 1'
#
loop_
_entity.id
_entity.type
_entity.pdbx_description
1 polymer ?
#
loop_
_entity_poly.entity_id
_entity_poly.type
_entity_poly.pdbx_seq_one_letter_code
_entity_poly.pdbx_strand_id
1 'polypeptide(L)'
;MPEETKEQQADNVVFIGKKPTMSYVLAVITQFTNGQKEVHIKARGRSISRAVDVAQVVQRRFMPDVKIKKIDIGTEEREVE
;
A
#
# COMPACT_ATOMS: atom_id res chain seq x y z
N MET A 1 31.68 0.63 -13.33
CA MET A 1 30.22 0.46 -13.32
C MET A 1 29.82 0.39 -11.87
N PRO A 2 29.27 1.47 -11.28
CA PRO A 2 28.82 1.38 -9.90
C PRO A 2 27.47 0.65 -9.90
N GLU A 3 27.48 -0.53 -9.28
CA GLU A 3 26.26 -1.18 -8.82
C GLU A 3 25.61 -0.25 -7.79
N GLU A 4 24.46 0.33 -8.14
CA GLU A 4 23.68 1.13 -7.21
C GLU A 4 22.96 0.23 -6.20
N THR A 5 23.42 0.34 -4.97
CA THR A 5 22.96 -0.32 -3.76
C THR A 5 21.44 -0.19 -3.59
N LYS A 6 20.76 -1.36 -3.47
CA LYS A 6 19.35 -1.49 -3.10
C LYS A 6 19.13 -1.00 -1.66
N GLU A 7 18.91 0.30 -1.48
CA GLU A 7 18.49 0.90 -0.21
C GLU A 7 17.41 1.97 -0.42
N GLN A 8 16.31 1.63 -1.10
CA GLN A 8 15.12 2.48 -1.20
C GLN A 8 13.87 1.61 -1.34
N GLN A 9 13.43 0.93 -0.28
CA GLN A 9 12.25 0.05 -0.38
C GLN A 9 11.23 0.16 0.77
N ALA A 10 11.33 1.21 1.60
CA ALA A 10 10.37 1.45 2.68
C ALA A 10 9.39 2.61 2.42
N ASP A 11 9.69 3.52 1.48
CA ASP A 11 8.98 4.81 1.42
C ASP A 11 7.61 4.75 0.72
N ASN A 12 7.37 3.75 -0.12
CA ASN A 12 6.16 3.67 -0.92
C ASN A 12 5.20 2.52 -0.54
N VAL A 13 5.34 1.98 0.68
CA VAL A 13 4.51 0.85 1.15
C VAL A 13 3.61 1.29 2.31
N VAL A 14 2.33 0.94 2.25
CA VAL A 14 1.34 1.15 3.31
C VAL A 14 0.85 -0.20 3.83
N PHE A 15 1.19 -0.50 5.09
CA PHE A 15 0.75 -1.73 5.76
C PHE A 15 -0.61 -1.55 6.43
N ILE A 16 -1.59 -2.38 6.03
CA ILE A 16 -2.96 -2.33 6.57
C ILE A 16 -3.07 -3.26 7.77
N GLY A 17 -3.29 -2.64 8.93
CA GLY A 17 -3.47 -3.28 10.23
C GLY A 17 -4.84 -2.94 10.81
N LYS A 18 -4.89 -2.64 12.12
CA LYS A 18 -6.13 -2.42 12.88
C LYS A 18 -6.60 -0.96 12.93
N LYS A 19 -5.87 0.01 12.36
CA LYS A 19 -6.29 1.42 12.37
C LYS A 19 -7.56 1.61 11.52
N PRO A 20 -8.32 2.70 11.72
CA PRO A 20 -9.46 3.02 10.87
C PRO A 20 -9.06 3.13 9.39
N THR A 21 -9.96 2.73 8.49
CA THR A 21 -9.72 2.71 7.03
C THR A 21 -9.25 4.06 6.51
N MET A 22 -9.85 5.16 6.97
CA MET A 22 -9.50 6.51 6.53
C MET A 22 -8.08 6.95 6.90
N SER A 23 -7.51 6.43 7.99
CA SER A 23 -6.11 6.70 8.33
C SER A 23 -5.15 6.14 7.28
N TYR A 24 -5.47 4.98 6.70
CA TYR A 24 -4.69 4.39 5.63
C TYR A 24 -4.91 5.09 4.29
N VAL A 25 -6.15 5.53 4.00
CA VAL A 25 -6.46 6.34 2.82
C VAL A 25 -5.63 7.63 2.82
N LEU A 26 -5.56 8.33 3.96
CA LEU A 26 -4.74 9.54 4.09
C LEU A 26 -3.25 9.24 3.83
N ALA A 27 -2.72 8.16 4.40
CA ALA A 27 -1.32 7.77 4.18
C ALA A 27 -1.00 7.52 2.70
N VAL A 28 -1.90 6.86 1.97
CA VAL A 28 -1.77 6.64 0.53
C VAL A 28 -1.79 7.98 -0.23
N ILE A 29 -2.73 8.87 0.11
CA ILE A 29 -2.83 10.21 -0.50
C ILE A 29 -1.54 11.00 -0.27
N THR A 30 -1.04 11.04 0.96
CA THR A 30 0.19 11.76 1.30
C THR A 30 1.39 11.25 0.49
N GLN A 31 1.52 9.93 0.28
CA GLN A 31 2.60 9.40 -0.56
C GLN A 31 2.52 9.88 -2.01
N PHE A 32 1.33 9.87 -2.61
CA PHE A 32 1.13 10.41 -3.96
C PHE A 32 1.41 11.92 -4.03
N THR A 33 0.94 12.69 -3.04
CA THR A 33 1.21 14.14 -2.96
C THR A 33 2.69 14.44 -2.78
N ASN A 34 3.44 13.57 -2.12
CA ASN A 34 4.90 13.67 -1.96
C ASN A 34 5.68 13.27 -3.23
N GLY A 35 5.00 13.04 -4.36
CA GLY A 35 5.62 12.77 -5.66
C GLY A 35 5.90 11.29 -5.94
N GLN A 36 5.43 10.36 -5.09
CA GLN A 36 5.53 8.94 -5.38
C GLN A 36 4.63 8.56 -6.55
N LYS A 37 5.19 7.90 -7.56
CA LYS A 37 4.44 7.45 -8.74
C LYS A 37 3.64 6.17 -8.49
N GLU A 38 4.11 5.35 -7.56
CA GLU A 38 3.52 4.05 -7.23
C GLU A 38 3.51 3.85 -5.71
N VAL A 39 2.37 3.41 -5.18
CA VAL A 39 2.17 3.10 -3.77
C VAL A 39 1.69 1.65 -3.64
N HIS A 40 2.32 0.88 -2.77
CA HIS A 40 1.96 -0.52 -2.50
C HIS A 40 1.15 -0.64 -1.22
N ILE A 41 -0.08 -1.14 -1.34
CA ILE A 41 -0.92 -1.47 -0.19
C ILE A 41 -0.71 -2.94 0.14
N LYS A 42 -0.18 -3.25 1.33
CA LYS A 42 0.08 -4.62 1.78
C LYS A 42 -0.76 -4.97 3.00
N ALA A 43 -1.36 -6.15 3.00
CA ALA A 43 -2.19 -6.64 4.08
C ALA A 43 -2.12 -8.17 4.17
N ARG A 44 -2.53 -8.71 5.31
CA ARG A 44 -2.62 -10.16 5.53
C ARG A 44 -3.83 -10.52 6.40
N GLY A 45 -4.33 -11.74 6.23
CA GLY A 45 -5.49 -12.25 6.97
C GLY A 45 -6.72 -11.36 6.84
N ARG A 46 -7.42 -11.13 7.97
CA ARG A 46 -8.66 -10.33 8.00
C ARG A 46 -8.52 -8.88 7.52
N SER A 47 -7.30 -8.34 7.46
CA SER A 47 -7.06 -6.97 7.00
C SER A 47 -7.07 -6.82 5.48
N ILE A 48 -7.10 -7.93 4.73
CA ILE A 48 -7.14 -7.90 3.26
C ILE A 48 -8.38 -7.16 2.76
N SER A 49 -9.56 -7.40 3.34
CA SER A 49 -10.78 -6.67 2.96
C SER A 49 -10.63 -5.16 3.14
N ARG A 50 -10.00 -4.73 4.25
CA ARG A 50 -9.71 -3.32 4.50
C ARG A 50 -8.73 -2.73 3.49
N ALA A 51 -7.75 -3.50 3.01
CA ALA A 51 -6.83 -3.04 1.97
C ALA A 51 -7.55 -2.79 0.64
N VAL A 52 -8.49 -3.66 0.28
CA VAL A 52 -9.34 -3.47 -0.91
C VAL A 52 -10.19 -2.22 -0.75
N ASP A 53 -10.80 -2.00 0.42
CA ASP A 53 -11.57 -0.79 0.71
C ASP A 53 -10.73 0.48 0.56
N VAL A 54 -9.50 0.48 1.11
CA VAL A 54 -8.58 1.63 0.98
C VAL A 54 -8.27 1.91 -0.48
N ALA A 55 -7.90 0.89 -1.27
CA ALA A 55 -7.58 1.05 -2.67
C ALA A 55 -8.77 1.64 -3.47
N GLN A 56 -9.98 1.11 -3.23
CA GLN A 56 -11.19 1.58 -3.89
C GLN A 56 -11.60 2.99 -3.47
N VAL A 57 -11.48 3.35 -2.19
CA VAL A 57 -11.80 4.69 -1.70
C VAL A 57 -10.83 5.72 -2.30
N VAL A 58 -9.52 5.42 -2.32
CA VAL A 58 -8.52 6.29 -2.95
C VAL A 58 -8.88 6.53 -4.41
N GLN A 59 -9.09 5.47 -5.19
CA GLN A 59 -9.39 5.58 -6.62
C GLN A 59 -10.72 6.29 -6.90
N ARG A 60 -11.81 5.91 -6.22
CA ARG A 60 -13.15 6.42 -6.57
C ARG A 60 -13.46 7.80 -6.01
N ARG A 61 -12.88 8.16 -4.86
CA ARG A 61 -13.28 9.37 -4.13
C ARG A 61 -12.24 10.48 -4.13
N PHE A 62 -10.95 10.14 -4.19
CA PHE A 62 -9.88 11.13 -3.97
C PHE A 62 -8.98 11.32 -5.19
N MET A 63 -8.62 10.25 -5.90
CA MET A 63 -7.70 10.27 -7.03
C MET A 63 -8.21 9.39 -8.17
N PRO A 64 -9.15 9.88 -9.00
CA PRO A 64 -9.77 9.11 -10.08
C PRO A 64 -8.79 8.68 -11.16
N ASP A 65 -7.68 9.40 -11.34
CA ASP A 65 -6.66 9.10 -12.35
C ASP A 65 -5.71 7.97 -11.93
N VAL A 66 -5.71 7.56 -10.66
CA VAL A 66 -4.87 6.47 -10.16
C VAL A 66 -5.42 5.13 -10.66
N LYS A 67 -4.53 4.30 -11.19
CA LYS A 67 -4.86 2.97 -11.72
C LYS A 67 -4.24 1.87 -10.85
N ILE A 68 -4.97 0.78 -10.69
CA ILE A 68 -4.46 -0.43 -10.05
C ILE A 68 -3.53 -1.13 -11.05
N LYS A 69 -2.23 -1.15 -10.76
CA LYS A 69 -1.20 -1.73 -11.64
C LYS A 69 -1.16 -3.26 -11.55
N LYS A 70 -1.16 -3.81 -10.34
CA LYS A 70 -1.03 -5.25 -10.08
C LYS A 70 -1.69 -5.61 -8.75
N ILE A 71 -2.29 -6.81 -8.68
CA ILE A 71 -2.79 -7.41 -7.45
C ILE A 71 -2.12 -8.78 -7.33
N ASP A 72 -1.37 -8.97 -6.26
CA ASP A 72 -0.72 -10.23 -5.93
C ASP A 72 -1.31 -10.77 -4.62
N ILE A 73 -1.58 -12.08 -4.60
CA ILE A 73 -2.02 -12.81 -3.41
C ILE A 73 -1.04 -13.94 -3.13
N GLY A 74 -0.91 -14.31 -1.86
CA GLY A 74 -0.01 -15.39 -1.46
C GLY A 74 -0.16 -15.70 0.02
N THR A 75 0.69 -16.61 0.46
CA THR A 75 0.79 -17.04 1.85
C THR A 75 2.18 -16.68 2.35
N GLU A 76 2.25 -16.16 3.57
CA GLU A 76 3.50 -15.84 4.25
C GLU A 76 3.54 -16.70 5.52
N GLU A 77 4.55 -17.57 5.63
CA GLU A 77 4.83 -18.28 6.88
C GLU A 77 5.51 -17.33 7.85
N ARG A 78 5.10 -17.39 9.12
CA ARG A 78 5.75 -16.67 10.20
C ARG A 78 6.04 -17.61 11.34
N GLU A 79 7.25 -17.52 11.86
CA GLU A 79 7.57 -18.11 13.16
C GLU A 79 6.66 -17.45 14.20
N VAL A 80 5.90 -18.29 14.90
CA VAL A 80 5.09 -17.89 16.04
C VAL A 80 6.01 -18.06 17.24
N GLU A 81 6.52 -16.97 17.80
CA GLU A 81 7.07 -16.98 19.16
C GLU A 81 5.94 -17.11 20.18
#